data_AF-A0A109V4M9-F1
#
_entry.id   AF-A0A109V4M9-F1
#
_cell.length_a   1.000
_cell.length_b   1.000
_cell.length_c   1.000
_cell.angle_alpha   90.00
_cell.angle_beta   90.00
_cell.angle_gamma   90.00
#
_symmetry.space_group_name_H-M   'P 1'
#
loop_
_entity.id
_entity.type
_entity.pdbx_description
1 polymer ?
#
loop_
_entity_poly.entity_id
_entity_poly.type
_entity_poly.pdbx_seq_one_letter_code
_entity_poly.pdbx_strand_id
1 'polypeptide(L)' 'MTEEGLKEVVVEYAGSRFRAYLDAASGLLLCPICRRARLASPEDLVAHILAHATRALDMRREPPKREHGAASESSSEEEG' A
#
# COMPACT_ATOMS: atom_id res chain seq x y z
N MET A 1 1.27 9.85 15.96
CA MET A 1 0.32 8.81 16.38
C MET A 1 1.15 7.77 17.10
N THR A 2 1.07 7.71 18.42
CA THR A 2 1.78 6.68 19.19
C THR A 2 1.08 5.34 18.96
N GLU A 3 1.86 4.28 18.76
CA GLU A 3 1.38 2.91 18.48
C GLU A 3 0.67 2.27 19.70
N GLU A 4 0.46 3.04 20.78
CA GLU A 4 -0.02 2.64 22.10
C GLU A 4 -1.47 2.14 22.16
N GLY A 5 -2.20 2.15 21.03
CA GLY A 5 -3.59 1.72 20.94
C GLY A 5 -3.86 0.52 20.03
N LEU A 6 -2.82 -0.07 19.43
CA LEU A 6 -2.97 -1.14 18.43
C LEU A 6 -2.59 -2.50 19.01
N LYS A 7 -3.54 -3.44 18.99
CA LYS A 7 -3.32 -4.82 19.41
C LYS A 7 -3.25 -5.74 18.20
N GLU A 8 -2.19 -6.53 18.05
CA GLU A 8 -2.18 -7.57 17.02
C GLU A 8 -3.22 -8.65 17.34
N VAL A 9 -4.04 -8.99 16.35
CA VAL A 9 -5.09 -10.00 16.45
C VAL A 9 -5.04 -10.92 15.24
N VAL A 10 -5.55 -12.14 15.41
CA VAL A 10 -5.79 -13.09 14.31
C VAL A 10 -7.26 -13.01 13.93
N VAL A 11 -7.52 -12.70 12.67
CA VAL A 11 -8.85 -12.64 12.08
C VAL A 11 -9.05 -13.89 11.23
N GLU A 12 -10.13 -14.62 11.47
CA GLU A 12 -10.51 -15.79 10.67
C GLU A 12 -11.61 -15.40 9.68
N TYR A 13 -11.41 -15.70 8.40
CA TYR A 13 -12.39 -15.47 7.34
C TYR A 13 -12.28 -16.56 6.28
N ALA A 14 -13.42 -17.15 5.90
CA ALA A 14 -13.49 -18.24 4.91
C ALA A 14 -12.49 -19.40 5.16
N GLY A 15 -12.29 -19.78 6.43
CA GLY A 15 -11.34 -20.82 6.83
C GLY A 15 -9.86 -20.42 6.76
N SER A 16 -9.55 -19.18 6.38
CA SER A 16 -8.20 -18.62 6.36
C SER A 16 -7.96 -17.74 7.58
N ARG A 17 -6.70 -17.70 8.04
CA ARG A 17 -6.27 -16.89 9.20
C ARG A 17 -5.35 -15.76 8.73
N PHE A 18 -5.65 -14.55 9.15
CA PHE A 18 -4.90 -13.35 8.79
C PHE A 18 -4.49 -12.59 10.05
N ARG A 19 -3.29 -12.01 10.05
CA ARG A 19 -2.90 -11.07 11.10
C ARG A 19 -3.44 -9.69 10.75
N ALA A 20 -3.95 -8.99 11.74
CA ALA A 20 -4.38 -7.59 11.64
C ALA A 20 -4.09 -6.87 12.95
N TYR A 21 -4.26 -5.56 12.97
CA TYR A 21 -4.28 -4.82 14.23
C TYR A 21 -5.71 -4.43 14.57
N LEU A 22 -6.07 -4.50 15.85
CA LEU A 22 -7.30 -3.98 16.40
C LEU A 22 -6.99 -2.65 17.09
N ASP A 23 -7.67 -1.60 16.66
CA ASP A 23 -7.60 -0.30 17.31
C ASP A 23 -8.47 -0.31 18.56
N ALA A 24 -7.86 -0.23 19.74
CA ALA A 24 -8.57 -0.34 21.01
C ALA A 24 -9.53 0.83 21.27
N ALA A 25 -9.31 1.98 20.62
CA ALA A 25 -10.15 3.16 20.78
C ALA A 25 -11.44 3.10 19.95
N SER A 26 -11.35 2.58 18.73
CA SER A 26 -12.47 2.52 17.78
C SER A 26 -13.09 1.13 17.62
N GLY A 27 -12.41 0.07 18.06
CA GLY A 27 -12.82 -1.32 17.84
C GLY A 27 -12.71 -1.77 16.39
N LEU A 28 -12.06 -0.98 15.52
CA LEU A 28 -11.91 -1.27 14.10
C LEU A 28 -10.64 -2.06 13.80
N LEU A 29 -10.72 -2.91 12.78
CA LEU A 29 -9.57 -3.62 12.23
C LEU A 29 -8.73 -2.68 11.37
N LEU A 30 -7.42 -2.73 11.53
CA LEU A 30 -6.47 -1.96 10.77
C LEU A 30 -5.68 -2.90 9.86
N CYS A 31 -5.54 -2.52 8.59
CA CYS A 31 -4.77 -3.29 7.63
C CYS A 31 -3.29 -3.43 8.07
N PRO A 32 -2.73 -4.65 8.10
CA PRO A 32 -1.34 -4.87 8.53
C PRO A 32 -0.30 -4.36 7.51
N ILE A 33 -0.71 -4.15 6.25
CA ILE A 33 0.18 -3.73 5.15
C ILE A 33 0.35 -2.22 5.14
N CYS A 34 -0.74 -1.46 5.04
CA CYS A 34 -0.68 -0.02 4.90
C CYS A 34 -0.83 0.75 6.22
N ARG A 35 -1.35 0.10 7.28
CA ARG A 35 -1.65 0.70 8.59
C ARG A 35 -2.52 1.98 8.52
N ARG A 36 -3.28 2.17 7.44
CA ARG A 36 -4.11 3.36 7.19
C ARG A 36 -5.60 3.06 7.15
N ALA A 37 -5.99 1.96 6.51
CA ALA A 37 -7.38 1.59 6.38
C ALA A 37 -7.91 0.99 7.68
N ARG A 38 -8.99 1.59 8.21
CA ARG A 38 -9.77 1.09 9.36
C ARG A 38 -11.08 0.50 8.85
N LEU A 39 -11.36 -0.75 9.20
CA LEU A 39 -12.38 -1.59 8.58
C LEU A 39 -13.20 -2.25 9.68
N ALA A 40 -14.52 -2.31 9.48
CA ALA A 40 -15.45 -2.81 10.48
C ALA A 40 -15.63 -4.33 10.42
N SER A 41 -15.29 -4.96 9.29
CA SER A 41 -15.53 -6.38 9.06
C SER A 41 -14.26 -7.12 8.57
N PRO A 42 -14.16 -8.43 8.85
CA PRO A 42 -13.14 -9.30 8.27
C PRO A 42 -13.17 -9.34 6.74
N GLU A 43 -14.36 -9.27 6.14
CA GLU A 43 -14.53 -9.29 4.69
C GLU A 43 -13.89 -8.07 4.02
N ASP A 44 -14.16 -6.87 4.55
CA ASP A 44 -13.56 -5.64 4.07
C ASP A 44 -12.04 -5.66 4.21
N LEU A 45 -11.54 -6.20 5.34
CA LEU A 45 -10.11 -6.35 5.60
C LEU A 45 -9.45 -7.24 4.55
N VAL A 46 -10.06 -8.38 4.23
CA VAL A 46 -9.54 -9.30 3.21
C VAL A 46 -9.58 -8.65 1.84
N ALA A 47 -10.69 -8.02 1.44
CA ALA A 47 -10.80 -7.31 0.17
C ALA A 47 -9.73 -6.22 0.02
N HIS A 48 -9.46 -5.46 1.08
CA HIS A 48 -8.42 -4.43 1.10
C HIS A 48 -7.00 -5.02 1.01
N ILE A 49 -6.71 -6.11 1.71
CA ILE A 49 -5.43 -6.81 1.63
C ILE A 49 -5.20 -7.34 0.20
N LEU A 50 -6.22 -7.92 -0.43
CA LEU A 50 -6.12 -8.41 -1.80
C LEU A 50 -5.84 -7.26 -2.79
N ALA A 51 -6.41 -6.08 -2.58
CA ALA A 51 -6.12 -4.90 -3.40
C ALA A 51 -4.64 -4.47 -3.34
N HIS A 52 -3.96 -4.67 -2.21
CA HIS A 52 -2.51 -4.46 -2.13
C HIS A 52 -1.74 -5.47 -2.97
N ALA A 53 -2.11 -6.75 -2.89
CA ALA A 53 -1.46 -7.80 -3.65
C ALA A 53 -1.62 -7.59 -5.17
N THR A 54 -2.83 -7.26 -5.64
CA THR A 54 -3.10 -7.02 -7.06
C THR A 54 -2.36 -5.80 -7.58
N ARG A 55 -2.34 -4.69 -6.83
CA ARG A 55 -1.57 -3.49 -7.21
C ARG A 55 -0.06 -3.76 -7.27
N ALA A 56 0.46 -4.56 -6.34
CA ALA A 56 1.87 -4.96 -6.36
C ALA A 56 2.22 -5.83 -7.58
N LEU A 57 1.28 -6.66 -8.05
CA LEU A 57 1.45 -7.45 -9.27
C LEU A 57 1.42 -6.57 -10.52
N ASP A 58 0.56 -5.54 -10.55
CA ASP A 58 0.45 -4.61 -11.67
C ASP A 58 1.75 -3.80 -11.88
N MET A 59 2.32 -3.28 -10.79
CA MET A 59 3.62 -2.57 -10.82
C MET A 59 4.79 -3.44 -11.30
N ARG A 60 4.74 -4.76 -11.08
CA ARG A 60 5.77 -5.69 -11.59
C ARG A 60 5.61 -5.99 -13.08
N ARG A 61 4.43 -5.75 -13.64
CA ARG A 61 4.14 -5.98 -15.07
C ARG A 61 4.43 -4.74 -15.92
N GLU A 62 4.56 -3.56 -15.31
CA GLU A 62 5.03 -2.38 -16.04
C GLU A 62 6.50 -2.60 -16.47
N PRO A 63 6.80 -2.58 -17.78
CA PRO A 63 8.18 -2.58 -18.24
C PRO A 63 8.89 -1.32 -17.69
N PRO A 64 10.18 -1.39 -17.36
CA PRO A 64 10.91 -0.25 -16.81
C PRO A 64 10.77 0.94 -17.76
N LYS A 65 10.12 2.01 -17.30
CA LYS A 65 10.04 3.27 -18.02
C LYS A 65 11.45 3.84 -18.08
N ARG A 66 12.06 3.83 -19.28
CA ARG A 66 13.28 4.59 -19.54
C ARG A 66 12.93 6.07 -19.41
N GLU A 67 13.29 6.67 -18.29
CA GLU A 67 13.33 8.12 -18.16
C GLU A 67 14.41 8.62 -19.13
N HIS A 68 14.01 9.08 -20.31
CA HIS A 68 14.91 9.81 -21.19
C HIS A 68 15.23 11.14 -20.50
N GLY A 69 16.42 11.22 -19.91
CA GLY A 69 17.04 12.49 -19.59
C GLY A 69 17.25 13.24 -20.91
N ALA A 70 16.36 14.19 -21.20
CA ALA A 70 16.66 15.26 -22.14
C ALA A 70 17.72 16.13 -21.45
N ALA A 71 18.99 15.81 -21.69
CA ALA A 71 20.06 16.76 -21.54
C ALA A 71 19.74 17.92 -22.49
N SER A 72 19.32 19.05 -21.94
CA SER A 72 19.25 20.30 -22.69
C SER A 72 20.67 20.66 -23.12
N GLU A 73 20.98 20.32 -24.36
CA GLU A 73 22.16 20.71 -25.10
C GLU A 73 22.13 22.24 -25.27
N SER A 74 22.99 22.92 -24.51
CA SER A 74 23.35 24.31 -24.71
C SER A 74 24.45 24.37 -25.77
N SER A 75 24.14 24.89 -26.95
CA SER A 75 25.12 25.50 -27.86
C SER A 75 24.38 26.46 -28.79
N SER A 76 24.41 27.74 -28.43
CA SER A 76 24.20 28.83 -29.38
C SER A 76 25.55 29.11 -30.02
N GLU A 77 25.72 28.64 -31.25
CA GLU A 77 26.69 29.16 -32.21
C GLU A 77 26.09 30.46 -32.75
N GLU A 78 26.72 31.62 -32.55
CA GLU A 78 26.67 32.75 -33.49
C GLU A 78 27.99 33.52 -33.40
N GLU A 79 28.89 33.22 -34.36
CA GLU A 79 29.90 34.15 -34.83
C GLU A 79 29.31 34.94 -36.00
N GLY A 80 29.50 36.27 -36.02
CA GLY A 80 29.08 37.17 -37.09
C GLY A 80 29.21 38.63 -36.72
#